data_AF-A0A7J2YUN5-F1
#
_entry.id   AF-A0A7J2YUN5-F1
#
_cell.length_a   1.000
_cell.length_b   1.000
_cell.length_c   1.000
_cell.angle_alpha   90.00
_cell.angle_beta   90.00
_cell.angle_gamma   90.00
#
_symmetry.space_group_name_H-M   'P 1'
#
loop_
_entity.id
_entity.type
_entity.pdbx_description
1 polymer ?
#
loop_
_entity_poly.entity_id
_entity_poly.type
_entity_poly.pdbx_seq_one_letter_code
_entity_poly.pdbx_strand_id
1 'polypeptide(L)'
;MSNQPSSEDKKIISVRIKRKPEPAADPSVLYSKEEIRKFVSEFVSSWIRGDIIIRFPTAAELAKKTPLSIAFPNDPSVSAELKIKEHYVDLLSVVAGIKPASADEQEKAIQEVFKMLLMFRSANRIEGKILSNDLAKRIEKLEETTKNQAKLVDQITGFLFTPKKGKAPKPAS
;
A
#
# COMPACT_ATOMS: atom_id res chain seq x y z
N MET A 1 0.45 47.04 56.53
CA MET A 1 -0.68 47.21 55.60
C MET A 1 -0.15 47.08 54.18
N SER A 2 -0.90 46.35 53.33
CA SER A 2 -0.75 46.26 51.86
C SER A 2 0.28 45.24 51.36
N ASN A 3 -0.07 43.94 51.36
CA ASN A 3 -0.64 43.18 50.24
C ASN A 3 0.30 43.04 49.02
N GLN A 4 1.16 42.02 49.04
CA GLN A 4 1.59 41.34 47.82
C GLN A 4 0.55 40.27 47.47
N PRO A 5 -0.14 40.34 46.32
CA PRO A 5 -0.94 39.22 45.86
C PRO A 5 -0.01 38.12 45.32
N SER A 6 -0.11 37.01 46.02
CA SER A 6 0.38 35.67 45.72
C SER A 6 0.19 35.25 44.26
N SER A 7 1.23 34.62 43.72
CA SER A 7 1.22 33.52 42.75
C SER A 7 -0.18 33.03 42.39
N GLU A 8 -0.76 33.58 41.33
CA GLU A 8 -1.93 32.98 40.69
C GLU A 8 -1.48 31.69 40.02
N ASP A 9 -1.66 30.58 40.74
CA ASP A 9 -1.67 29.22 40.21
C ASP A 9 -2.69 29.15 39.07
N LYS A 10 -2.23 29.43 37.84
CA LYS A 10 -2.95 29.10 36.62
C LYS A 10 -3.08 27.58 36.57
N LYS A 11 -4.19 27.08 37.11
CA LYS A 11 -4.65 25.69 36.93
C LYS A 11 -4.71 25.41 35.43
N ILE A 12 -3.70 24.73 34.92
CA ILE A 12 -3.68 24.18 33.57
C ILE A 12 -4.73 23.06 33.56
N ILE A 13 -5.93 23.38 33.07
CA ILE A 13 -6.97 22.39 32.81
C ILE A 13 -6.48 21.58 31.61
N SER A 14 -5.83 20.44 31.88
CA SER A 14 -5.49 19.46 30.85
C SER A 14 -6.76 18.74 30.42
N VAL A 15 -7.50 19.34 29.48
CA VAL A 15 -8.63 18.68 28.83
C VAL A 15 -8.07 17.54 27.98
N ARG A 16 -8.11 16.33 28.53
CA ARG A 16 -7.77 15.10 27.83
C ARG A 16 -8.87 14.85 26.80
N ILE A 17 -8.71 15.43 25.61
CA ILE A 17 -9.59 15.19 24.46
C ILE A 17 -9.47 13.69 24.16
N LYS A 18 -10.46 12.90 24.57
CA LYS A 18 -10.63 11.54 24.11
C LYS A 18 -10.84 11.64 22.60
N ARG A 19 -9.79 11.33 21.82
CA ARG A 19 -9.92 11.11 20.38
C ARG A 19 -11.06 10.14 20.18
N LYS A 20 -12.09 10.60 19.48
CA LYS A 20 -13.20 9.78 19.03
C LYS A 20 -12.58 8.56 18.32
N PRO A 21 -12.94 7.32 18.69
CA PRO A 21 -12.44 6.16 17.96
C PRO A 21 -12.82 6.36 16.50
N GLU A 22 -11.82 6.22 15.61
CA GLU A 22 -12.05 6.24 14.18
C GLU A 22 -13.17 5.24 13.86
N PRO A 23 -14.09 5.58 12.94
CA PRO A 23 -15.17 4.68 12.57
C PRO A 23 -14.55 3.34 12.19
N ALA A 24 -14.97 2.28 12.90
CA ALA A 24 -14.58 0.92 12.60
C ALA A 24 -14.81 0.68 11.10
N ALA A 25 -13.78 0.21 10.41
CA ALA A 25 -13.83 -0.04 8.98
C ALA A 25 -15.12 -0.80 8.64
N ASP A 26 -15.93 -0.22 7.74
CA ASP A 26 -17.16 -0.85 7.31
C ASP A 26 -16.84 -2.26 6.80
N PRO A 27 -17.49 -3.32 7.33
CA PRO A 27 -17.18 -4.71 6.99
C PRO A 27 -17.50 -5.08 5.52
N SER A 28 -17.86 -4.10 4.69
CA SER A 28 -18.24 -4.25 3.28
C SER A 28 -17.12 -3.89 2.30
N VAL A 29 -15.96 -3.38 2.74
CA VAL A 29 -14.90 -2.94 1.83
C VAL A 29 -13.80 -4.00 1.73
N LEU A 30 -13.55 -4.49 0.51
CA LEU A 30 -12.54 -5.52 0.24
C LEU A 30 -11.09 -5.07 0.48
N TYR A 31 -10.82 -3.77 0.37
CA TYR A 31 -9.49 -3.19 0.56
C TYR A 31 -9.55 -1.98 1.47
N SER A 32 -8.72 -1.96 2.49
CA SER A 32 -8.45 -0.77 3.30
C SER A 32 -7.72 0.30 2.49
N LYS A 33 -7.77 1.56 2.95
CA LYS A 33 -7.03 2.67 2.31
C LYS A 33 -5.52 2.40 2.25
N GLU A 34 -4.98 1.77 3.29
CA GLU A 34 -3.56 1.41 3.37
C GLU A 34 -3.17 0.36 2.32
N GLU A 35 -4.02 -0.64 2.10
CA GLU A 35 -3.82 -1.63 1.05
C GLU A 35 -3.91 -1.02 -0.34
N ILE A 36 -4.85 -0.10 -0.57
CA ILE A 36 -4.96 0.64 -1.83
C ILE A 36 -3.68 1.44 -2.09
N ARG A 37 -3.16 2.17 -1.08
CA ARG A 37 -1.89 2.90 -1.18
C ARG A 37 -0.73 1.99 -1.56
N LYS A 38 -0.62 0.84 -0.89
CA LYS A 38 0.42 -0.14 -1.18
C LYS A 38 0.32 -0.68 -2.61
N PHE A 39 -0.89 -1.02 -3.05
CA PHE A 39 -1.14 -1.53 -4.39
C PHE A 39 -0.78 -0.50 -5.46
N VAL A 40 -1.19 0.75 -5.29
CA VAL A 40 -0.86 1.85 -6.20
C VAL A 40 0.66 2.08 -6.22
N SER A 41 1.33 2.07 -5.07
CA SER A 41 2.79 2.21 -5.00
C SER A 41 3.55 1.10 -5.73
N GLU A 42 3.14 -0.16 -5.55
CA GLU A 42 3.71 -1.31 -6.25
C GLU A 42 3.47 -1.22 -7.76
N PHE A 43 2.26 -0.82 -8.15
CA PHE A 43 1.90 -0.60 -9.54
C PHE A 43 2.77 0.49 -10.18
N VAL A 44 2.91 1.66 -9.56
CA VAL A 44 3.73 2.76 -10.08
C VAL A 44 5.19 2.35 -10.20
N SER A 45 5.72 1.65 -9.19
CA SER A 45 7.09 1.13 -9.22
C SER A 45 7.33 0.15 -10.37
N SER A 46 6.38 -0.76 -10.59
CA SER A 46 6.45 -1.78 -11.63
C SER A 46 6.24 -1.18 -13.04
N TRP A 47 5.39 -0.16 -13.16
CA TRP A 47 5.22 0.60 -14.40
C TRP A 47 6.48 1.39 -14.78
N ILE A 48 7.10 2.08 -13.81
CA ILE A 48 8.37 2.80 -14.03
C ILE A 48 9.49 1.82 -14.42
N ARG A 49 9.53 0.62 -13.85
CA ARG A 49 10.50 -0.41 -14.23
C ARG A 49 10.27 -0.99 -15.63
N GLY A 50 9.05 -0.87 -16.16
CA GLY A 50 8.63 -1.52 -17.40
C GLY A 50 8.14 -2.97 -17.22
N ASP A 51 7.94 -3.43 -15.98
CA ASP A 51 7.33 -4.73 -15.68
C ASP A 51 5.84 -4.76 -16.08
N ILE A 52 5.22 -3.58 -16.19
CA ILE A 52 3.84 -3.36 -16.61
C ILE A 52 3.82 -2.39 -17.78
N ILE A 53 3.06 -2.73 -18.83
CA ILE A 53 2.78 -1.86 -19.98
C ILE A 53 1.29 -1.55 -20.01
N ILE A 54 0.94 -0.26 -20.07
CA ILE A 54 -0.45 0.18 -20.25
C ILE A 54 -0.65 0.63 -21.70
N ARG A 55 -1.66 0.06 -22.35
CA ARG A 55 -2.15 0.52 -23.65
C ARG A 55 -3.27 1.53 -23.48
N PHE A 56 -2.96 2.81 -23.70
CA PHE A 56 -3.96 3.87 -23.68
C PHE A 56 -4.97 3.73 -24.83
N PRO A 57 -6.22 4.19 -24.65
CA PRO A 57 -7.19 4.30 -25.73
C PRO A 57 -6.64 5.12 -26.90
N THR A 58 -6.75 4.59 -28.11
CA THR A 58 -6.37 5.32 -29.31
C THR A 58 -7.51 6.23 -29.78
N ALA A 59 -7.18 7.29 -30.51
CA ALA A 59 -8.13 8.17 -31.20
C ALA A 59 -9.22 7.38 -31.95
N ALA A 60 -8.85 6.29 -32.64
CA ALA A 60 -9.78 5.43 -33.38
C ALA A 60 -10.76 4.65 -32.48
N GLU A 61 -10.38 4.32 -31.24
CA GLU A 61 -11.24 3.67 -30.26
C GLU A 61 -12.16 4.67 -29.55
N LEU A 62 -11.68 5.90 -29.36
CA LEU A 62 -12.46 7.00 -28.79
C LEU A 62 -13.55 7.45 -29.76
N ALA A 63 -13.22 7.59 -31.06
CA ALA A 63 -14.16 8.00 -32.10
C ALA A 63 -15.35 7.02 -32.27
N LYS A 64 -15.16 5.73 -31.97
CA LYS A 64 -16.22 4.71 -32.07
C LYS A 64 -17.26 4.77 -30.95
N LYS A 65 -16.98 5.47 -29.84
CA LYS A 65 -17.85 5.53 -28.65
C LYS A 65 -18.66 6.81 -28.52
N THR A 66 -18.42 7.83 -29.35
CA THR A 66 -19.15 9.10 -29.34
C THR A 66 -20.04 9.23 -30.59
N PRO A 67 -21.33 8.85 -30.53
CA PRO A 67 -22.27 9.11 -31.62
C PRO A 67 -22.81 10.55 -31.63
N LEU A 68 -22.17 11.50 -30.93
CA LEU A 68 -22.62 12.89 -30.86
C LEU A 68 -21.46 13.86 -31.13
N SER A 69 -21.56 14.43 -32.34
CA SER A 69 -20.90 15.61 -32.87
C SER A 69 -20.51 16.67 -31.84
N ILE A 70 -19.22 17.03 -31.81
CA ILE A 70 -18.79 18.43 -31.74
C ILE A 70 -17.69 18.64 -32.77
N ALA A 71 -18.03 19.37 -33.84
CA ALA A 71 -17.10 19.80 -34.86
C ALA A 71 -16.09 20.79 -34.29
N PHE A 72 -14.80 20.43 -34.36
CA PHE A 72 -13.69 21.39 -34.37
C PHE A 72 -12.77 21.06 -35.55
N PRO A 73 -12.09 22.05 -36.17
CA PRO A 73 -11.36 21.86 -37.44
C PRO A 73 -10.07 21.04 -37.34
N ASN A 74 -9.70 20.61 -36.13
CA ASN A 74 -8.57 19.73 -35.85
C ASN A 74 -9.11 18.48 -35.12
N ASP A 75 -8.72 17.29 -35.58
CA ASP A 75 -9.28 16.01 -35.17
C ASP A 75 -9.46 15.87 -33.64
N PRO A 76 -10.70 15.94 -33.12
CA PRO A 76 -10.97 16.04 -31.68
C PRO A 76 -10.52 14.78 -30.91
N SER A 77 -10.40 13.65 -31.62
CA SER A 77 -10.03 12.35 -31.06
C SER A 77 -8.55 12.28 -30.65
N VAL A 78 -7.66 12.90 -31.42
CA VAL A 78 -6.23 13.01 -31.10
C VAL A 78 -5.99 13.95 -29.92
N SER A 79 -6.76 15.06 -29.85
CA SER A 79 -6.69 15.97 -28.70
C SER A 79 -7.20 15.32 -27.41
N ALA A 80 -8.21 14.44 -27.51
CA ALA A 80 -8.76 13.72 -26.37
C ALA A 80 -7.81 12.61 -25.88
N GLU A 81 -7.17 11.87 -26.79
CA GLU A 81 -6.13 10.90 -26.44
C GLU A 81 -4.97 11.57 -25.70
N LEU A 82 -4.48 12.70 -26.21
CA LEU A 82 -3.38 13.44 -25.59
C LEU A 82 -3.74 13.91 -24.18
N LYS A 83 -4.94 14.49 -24.01
CA LYS A 83 -5.45 14.94 -22.69
C LYS A 83 -5.56 13.81 -21.67
N ILE A 84 -5.98 12.61 -22.10
CA ILE A 84 -6.06 11.45 -21.20
C ILE A 84 -4.66 11.02 -20.76
N LYS A 85 -3.69 10.99 -21.68
CA LYS A 85 -2.30 10.66 -21.35
C LYS A 85 -1.67 11.70 -20.42
N GLU A 86 -1.86 12.99 -20.71
CA GLU A 86 -1.36 14.08 -19.88
C GLU A 86 -1.94 14.03 -18.47
N HIS A 87 -3.27 13.85 -18.34
CA HIS A 87 -3.92 13.73 -17.05
C HIS A 87 -3.42 12.51 -16.26
N TYR A 88 -3.22 11.38 -16.92
CA TYR A 88 -2.69 10.18 -16.28
C TYR A 88 -1.25 10.39 -15.78
N VAL A 89 -0.39 10.98 -16.60
CA VAL A 89 0.99 11.31 -16.22
C VAL A 89 1.01 12.32 -15.06
N ASP A 90 0.10 13.30 -15.04
CA ASP A 90 0.00 14.28 -13.95
C ASP A 90 -0.38 13.60 -12.63
N LEU A 91 -1.38 12.71 -12.64
CA LEU A 91 -1.77 11.91 -11.47
C LEU A 91 -0.62 11.04 -10.95
N LEU A 92 0.10 10.37 -11.86
CA LEU A 92 1.26 9.58 -11.48
C LEU A 92 2.41 10.44 -10.95
N SER A 93 2.57 11.66 -11.46
CA SER A 93 3.57 12.62 -10.97
C SER A 93 3.26 13.09 -9.54
N VAL A 94 1.97 13.26 -9.20
CA VAL A 94 1.53 13.54 -7.83
C VAL A 94 1.77 12.34 -6.93
N VAL A 95 1.40 11.13 -7.37
CA VAL A 95 1.58 9.90 -6.56
C VAL A 95 3.07 9.59 -6.33
N ALA A 96 3.91 9.80 -7.34
CA ALA A 96 5.37 9.60 -7.25
C ALA A 96 6.09 10.72 -6.46
N GLY A 97 5.38 11.80 -6.07
CA GLY A 97 5.96 12.92 -5.34
C GLY A 97 6.84 13.85 -6.17
N ILE A 98 6.78 13.76 -7.50
CA ILE A 98 7.49 14.68 -8.42
C ILE A 98 6.79 16.05 -8.41
N LYS A 99 5.46 16.04 -8.42
CA LYS A 99 4.64 17.24 -8.32
C LYS A 99 4.25 17.47 -6.85
N PRO A 100 4.59 18.63 -6.25
CA PRO A 100 4.19 18.91 -4.88
C PRO A 100 2.66 19.03 -4.82
N ALA A 101 2.06 18.31 -3.89
CA ALA A 101 0.62 18.29 -3.64
C ALA A 101 0.36 18.20 -2.14
N SER A 102 -0.79 18.68 -1.71
CA SER A 102 -1.26 18.50 -0.33
C SER A 102 -1.54 17.02 -0.02
N ALA A 103 -1.58 16.66 1.27
CA ALA A 103 -1.90 15.30 1.70
C ALA A 103 -3.27 14.82 1.19
N ASP A 104 -4.25 15.73 1.12
CA ASP A 104 -5.59 15.44 0.61
C ASP A 104 -5.61 15.22 -0.91
N GLU A 105 -4.82 16.00 -1.66
CA GLU A 105 -4.66 15.83 -3.11
C GLU A 105 -3.92 14.53 -3.45
N GLN A 106 -2.91 14.17 -2.65
CA GLN A 106 -2.19 12.93 -2.81
C GLN A 106 -3.11 11.72 -2.59
N GLU A 107 -3.94 11.74 -1.55
CA GLU A 107 -4.91 10.67 -1.29
C GLU A 107 -5.96 10.56 -2.40
N LYS A 108 -6.44 11.70 -2.93
CA LYS A 108 -7.34 11.71 -4.10
C LYS A 108 -6.67 11.14 -5.33
N ALA A 109 -5.42 11.53 -5.60
CA ALA A 109 -4.66 11.01 -6.74
C ALA A 109 -4.46 9.49 -6.63
N ILE A 110 -4.16 8.97 -5.44
CA ILE A 110 -4.07 7.52 -5.19
C ILE A 110 -5.39 6.81 -5.51
N GLN A 111 -6.52 7.36 -5.06
CA GLN A 111 -7.85 6.79 -5.33
C GLN A 111 -8.20 6.85 -6.82
N GLU A 112 -7.90 7.94 -7.50
CA GLU A 112 -8.13 8.09 -8.94
C GLU A 112 -7.26 7.12 -9.76
N VAL A 113 -5.97 6.99 -9.42
CA VAL A 113 -5.08 6.02 -10.07
C VAL A 113 -5.58 4.59 -9.84
N PHE A 114 -6.03 4.25 -8.63
CA PHE A 114 -6.60 2.94 -8.36
C PHE A 114 -7.87 2.67 -9.19
N LYS A 115 -8.76 3.66 -9.31
CA LYS A 115 -9.95 3.56 -10.17
C LYS A 115 -9.58 3.38 -11.65
N MET A 116 -8.61 4.14 -12.14
CA MET A 116 -8.13 4.01 -13.53
C MET A 116 -7.51 2.65 -13.80
N LEU A 117 -6.79 2.08 -12.83
CA LEU A 117 -6.22 0.74 -12.94
C LEU A 117 -7.32 -0.31 -13.11
N LEU A 118 -8.41 -0.22 -12.34
CA LEU A 118 -9.57 -1.10 -12.51
C LEU A 118 -10.19 -0.96 -13.91
N MET A 119 -10.29 0.27 -14.43
CA MET A 119 -10.78 0.52 -15.80
C MET A 119 -9.86 -0.04 -16.88
N PHE A 120 -8.54 0.12 -16.74
CA PHE A 120 -7.59 -0.47 -17.70
C PHE A 120 -7.59 -1.99 -17.64
N ARG A 121 -7.76 -2.57 -16.44
CA ARG A 121 -7.87 -4.01 -16.29
C ARG A 121 -9.16 -4.56 -16.93
N SER A 122 -10.30 -3.90 -16.73
CA SER A 122 -11.57 -4.32 -17.35
C SER A 122 -11.55 -4.18 -18.87
N ALA A 123 -10.77 -3.25 -19.40
CA ALA A 123 -10.56 -3.07 -20.84
C ALA A 123 -9.43 -3.95 -21.43
N ASN A 124 -8.82 -4.86 -20.66
CA ASN A 124 -7.67 -5.68 -21.07
C ASN A 124 -6.48 -4.85 -21.62
N ARG A 125 -6.25 -3.67 -21.03
CA ARG A 125 -5.21 -2.71 -21.44
C ARG A 125 -3.92 -2.78 -20.64
N ILE A 126 -3.86 -3.66 -19.63
CA ILE A 126 -2.66 -3.87 -18.80
C ILE A 126 -1.99 -5.16 -19.24
N GLU A 127 -0.76 -5.06 -19.72
CA GLU A 127 0.14 -6.18 -19.99
C GLU A 127 1.23 -6.23 -18.91
N GLY A 128 1.62 -7.44 -18.49
CA GLY A 128 2.57 -7.63 -17.39
C GLY A 128 1.91 -8.04 -16.07
N LYS A 129 2.73 -8.34 -15.06
CA LYS A 129 2.27 -8.77 -13.73
C LYS A 129 2.47 -7.62 -12.75
N ILE A 130 1.38 -7.16 -12.14
CA ILE A 130 1.40 -6.11 -11.11
C ILE A 130 2.00 -6.62 -9.80
N LEU A 131 1.91 -7.94 -9.56
CA LEU A 131 2.49 -8.53 -8.35
C LEU A 131 4.01 -8.46 -8.42
N SER A 132 4.56 -7.60 -7.56
CA SER A 132 5.92 -7.68 -7.08
C SER A 132 6.28 -9.14 -6.77
N ASN A 133 7.43 -9.57 -7.27
CA ASN A 133 8.14 -10.82 -6.96
C ASN A 133 8.57 -10.90 -5.48
N ASP A 134 7.73 -10.46 -4.55
CA ASP A 134 7.95 -10.62 -3.12
C ASP A 134 7.69 -12.07 -2.67
N LEU A 135 7.41 -12.97 -3.60
CA LEU A 135 7.43 -14.42 -3.39
C LEU A 135 8.79 -14.85 -2.84
N ALA A 136 9.90 -14.32 -3.37
CA ALA A 136 11.24 -14.64 -2.89
C ALA A 136 11.47 -14.17 -1.45
N LYS A 137 11.09 -12.93 -1.10
CA LYS A 137 11.22 -12.44 0.28
C LYS A 137 10.22 -13.09 1.24
N ARG A 138 9.03 -13.45 0.76
CA ARG A 138 8.05 -14.21 1.55
C ARG A 138 8.54 -15.64 1.79
N ILE A 139 9.17 -16.28 0.80
CA ILE A 139 9.84 -17.58 0.93
C ILE A 139 10.99 -17.46 1.93
N GLU A 140 11.86 -16.46 1.78
CA GLU A 140 12.98 -16.22 2.69
C GLU A 140 12.50 -16.03 4.14
N LYS A 141 11.44 -15.22 4.34
CA LYS A 141 10.82 -15.03 5.66
C LYS A 141 10.17 -16.31 6.20
N LEU A 142 9.53 -17.12 5.34
CA LEU A 142 8.97 -18.43 5.70
C LEU A 142 10.06 -19.44 6.09
N GLU A 143 11.16 -19.48 5.33
CA GLU A 143 12.31 -20.34 5.60
C GLU A 143 12.98 -19.96 6.92
N GLU A 144 13.14 -18.66 7.18
CA GLU A 144 13.68 -18.16 8.46
C GLU A 144 12.77 -18.55 9.63
N THR A 145 11.46 -18.37 9.49
CA THR A 145 10.48 -18.75 10.52
C THR A 145 10.50 -20.25 10.79
N THR A 146 10.61 -21.07 9.73
CA THR A 146 10.68 -22.54 9.82
C THR A 146 11.97 -22.99 10.52
N LYS A 147 13.12 -22.39 10.19
CA LYS A 147 14.40 -22.66 10.87
C LYS A 147 14.36 -22.33 12.36
N ASN A 148 13.72 -21.22 12.72
CA ASN A 148 13.58 -20.82 14.12
C ASN A 148 12.64 -21.77 14.89
N GLN A 149 11.56 -22.22 14.27
CA GLN A 149 10.68 -23.25 14.85
C GLN A 149 11.41 -24.58 15.04
N ALA A 150 12.21 -25.03 14.06
CA ALA A 150 13.01 -26.25 14.20
C ALA A 150 13.97 -26.19 15.39
N LYS A 151 14.68 -25.07 15.58
CA LYS A 151 15.56 -24.86 16.74
C LYS A 151 14.82 -24.92 18.08
N LEU A 152 13.62 -24.34 18.14
CA LEU A 152 12.77 -24.39 19.34
C LEU A 152 12.32 -25.83 19.62
N VAL A 153 11.95 -26.60 18.60
CA VAL A 153 11.59 -28.01 18.75
C VAL A 153 12.78 -28.85 19.21
N ASP A 154 13.98 -28.63 18.67
CA ASP A 154 15.19 -29.32 19.11
C ASP A 154 15.55 -29.01 20.56
N GLN A 155 15.39 -27.75 20.98
CA GLN A 155 15.58 -27.35 22.38
C GLN A 155 14.57 -28.05 23.30
N ILE A 156 13.28 -28.03 22.93
CA ILE A 156 12.21 -28.70 23.69
C ILE A 156 12.49 -30.21 23.79
N THR A 157 12.90 -30.84 22.69
CA THR A 157 13.23 -32.26 22.63
C THR A 157 14.46 -32.57 23.49
N GLY A 158 15.49 -31.74 23.42
CA GLY A 158 16.69 -31.85 24.27
C GLY A 158 16.39 -31.70 25.76
N PHE A 159 15.44 -30.84 26.12
CA PHE A 159 14.97 -30.68 27.51
C PHE A 159 14.13 -31.88 27.98
N LEU A 160 13.18 -32.34 27.17
CA LEU A 160 12.25 -33.42 27.52
C LEU A 160 12.87 -34.82 27.47
N PHE A 161 13.88 -35.03 26.61
CA PHE A 161 14.51 -36.33 26.37
C PHE A 161 15.99 -36.37 26.77
N THR A 162 16.38 -35.66 27.83
CA THR A 162 17.72 -35.85 28.40
C THR A 162 17.93 -37.32 28.77
N PRO A 163 18.93 -38.03 28.21
CA PRO A 163 19.19 -39.41 28.57
C PRO A 163 19.57 -39.43 30.05
N LYS A 164 18.74 -40.08 30.85
CA LYS A 164 18.94 -40.29 32.28
C LYS A 164 20.34 -40.91 32.46
N LYS A 165 21.32 -40.13 32.95
CA LYS A 165 22.68 -40.63 33.21
C LYS A 165 22.54 -41.86 34.12
N GLY A 166 22.75 -43.05 33.55
CA GLY A 166 22.79 -44.29 34.30
C GLY A 166 23.89 -44.19 35.34
N LYS A 167 23.53 -44.39 36.62
CA LYS A 167 24.51 -44.54 37.70
C LYS A 167 25.48 -45.65 37.32
N ALA A 168 26.76 -45.30 37.16
CA ALA A 168 27.83 -46.29 37.04
C ALA A 168 27.82 -47.22 38.27
N PRO A 169 27.93 -48.55 38.09
CA PRO A 169 27.95 -49.48 39.22
C PRO A 169 29.22 -49.23 40.05
N LYS A 170 29.06 -49.15 41.38
CA LYS A 170 30.18 -49.08 42.33
C LYS A 170 31.03 -50.35 42.19
N PRO A 171 32.36 -50.25 42.15
CA PRO A 171 33.21 -51.43 42.25
C PRO A 171 33.02 -52.06 43.63
N ALA A 172 32.76 -53.37 43.64
CA ALA A 172 32.68 -54.18 44.85
C ALA A 172 34.06 -54.22 45.53
N SER A 173 34.05 -54.03 46.86
CA SER A 173 35.22 -54.13 47.74
C SER A 173 35.76 -55.54 47.84
#